data_AF-A0AAW0FCH6-F1
#
_entry.id   AF-A0AAW0FCH6-F1
#
_cell.length_a   1.000
_cell.length_b   1.000
_cell.length_c   1.000
_cell.angle_alpha   90.00
_cell.angle_beta   90.00
_cell.angle_gamma   90.00
#
_symmetry.space_group_name_H-M   'P 1'
#
loop_
_entity.id
_entity.type
_entity.pdbx_description
1 polymer ?
#
loop_
_entity_poly.entity_id
_entity_poly.type
_entity_poly.pdbx_seq_one_letter_code
_entity_poly.pdbx_strand_id
1 'polypeptide(L)'
;MLWIWKRICDLVVLVRLTLFQSEASTTTSASASPSLSLSNVVHDIHHIQKIDTPPQPLNRASELFLDYVVVNPVIYDTIFDASSAEALIRLMRTCHTIRCSVKSYFMHAFNINRHLARYFTDPMAFRYLQACTGTLISGSTALQFFDRSFYPESDLDLYTPTSWRLNVGHFLVGDGYHFTPNPHQNTNFEIAISEP
;
A
#
# COMPACT_ATOMS: atom_id res chain seq x y z
N MET A 1 3.44 20.53 18.05
CA MET A 1 3.24 19.23 17.37
C MET A 1 3.54 18.00 18.24
N LEU A 2 4.38 18.08 19.30
CA LEU A 2 4.61 16.94 20.22
C LEU A 2 3.42 16.60 21.16
N TRP A 3 2.47 17.51 21.36
CA TRP A 3 1.33 17.29 22.27
C TRP A 3 0.20 16.40 21.70
N ILE A 4 0.06 16.36 20.37
CA ILE A 4 -0.95 15.50 19.72
C ILE A 4 -0.47 14.05 19.70
N TRP A 5 0.83 13.82 19.51
CA TRP A 5 1.42 12.48 19.59
C TRP A 5 1.40 11.89 20.99
N LYS A 6 1.66 12.70 22.04
CA LYS A 6 1.58 12.21 23.43
C LYS A 6 0.18 11.75 23.82
N ARG A 7 -0.87 12.43 23.35
CA ARG A 7 -2.27 12.06 23.60
C ARG A 7 -2.77 10.84 22.81
N ILE A 8 -2.14 10.51 21.68
CA ILE A 8 -2.43 9.29 20.91
C ILE A 8 -1.74 8.09 21.55
N CYS A 9 -0.54 8.27 22.12
CA CYS A 9 0.15 7.20 22.85
C CYS A 9 -0.55 6.82 24.18
N ASP A 10 -1.20 7.78 24.85
CA ASP A 10 -1.87 7.53 26.14
C ASP A 10 -3.25 6.86 26.01
N LEU A 11 -3.80 6.71 24.80
CA LEU A 11 -5.18 6.18 24.58
C LEU A 11 -5.24 4.87 23.81
N VAL A 12 -4.09 4.32 23.43
CA VAL A 12 -4.04 3.23 22.46
C VAL A 12 -3.01 2.20 22.90
N VAL A 13 -3.51 1.05 23.35
CA VAL A 13 -2.68 -0.10 23.70
C VAL A 13 -2.17 -0.72 22.40
N LEU A 14 -0.85 -0.75 22.23
CA LEU A 14 -0.19 -1.50 21.15
C LEU A 14 -0.29 -2.99 21.49
N VAL A 15 -1.14 -3.72 20.78
CA VAL A 15 -1.11 -5.18 20.78
C VAL A 15 -0.14 -5.60 19.69
N ARG A 16 1.06 -6.02 20.10
CA ARG A 16 2.12 -6.49 19.20
C ARG A 16 2.11 -8.02 19.16
N LEU A 17 1.80 -8.60 18.00
CA LEU A 17 1.71 -10.04 17.80
C LEU A 17 2.83 -10.52 16.87
N THR A 18 3.94 -10.98 17.44
CA THR A 18 5.09 -11.47 16.66
C THR A 18 4.79 -12.87 16.08
N LEU A 19 4.77 -12.98 14.75
CA LEU A 19 4.67 -14.25 14.00
C LEU A 19 5.93 -14.40 13.12
N PHE A 20 6.58 -15.57 13.21
CA PHE A 20 7.81 -15.91 12.49
C PHE A 20 7.51 -16.99 11.43
N GLN A 21 7.81 -16.73 10.17
CA GLN A 21 7.76 -17.72 9.08
C GLN A 21 8.90 -17.48 8.08
N SER A 22 9.91 -18.35 8.16
CA SER A 22 11.17 -18.23 7.41
C SER A 22 11.01 -18.55 5.92
N GLU A 23 11.59 -17.73 5.05
CA GLU A 23 11.92 -18.13 3.67
C GLU A 23 13.33 -17.70 3.26
N ALA A 24 14.00 -18.61 2.55
CA ALA A 24 15.38 -18.49 2.08
C ALA A 24 15.46 -17.75 0.73
N SER A 25 16.41 -16.81 0.65
CA SER A 25 16.72 -16.03 -0.54
C SER A 25 17.61 -16.79 -1.52
N THR A 26 17.50 -16.47 -2.82
CA THR A 26 18.66 -16.58 -3.73
C THR A 26 18.63 -15.46 -4.76
N THR A 27 19.69 -14.66 -4.74
CA THR A 27 20.06 -13.55 -5.64
C THR A 27 20.85 -14.07 -6.84
N THR A 28 20.72 -13.45 -8.02
CA THR A 28 21.81 -13.36 -9.02
C THR A 28 21.62 -12.14 -9.94
N SER A 29 22.75 -11.58 -10.38
CA SER A 29 23.01 -10.21 -10.82
C SER A 29 23.49 -10.04 -12.28
N ALA A 30 23.49 -8.77 -12.75
CA ALA A 30 24.38 -8.13 -13.76
C ALA A 30 24.10 -8.43 -15.26
N SER A 31 24.39 -7.59 -16.28
CA SER A 31 25.38 -6.51 -16.47
C SER A 31 25.15 -5.67 -17.75
N ALA A 32 25.53 -4.37 -17.68
CA ALA A 32 26.25 -3.49 -18.64
C ALA A 32 25.83 -3.23 -20.14
N SER A 33 25.91 -1.91 -20.46
CA SER A 33 25.70 -1.10 -21.68
C SER A 33 26.66 -1.37 -22.88
N PRO A 34 26.55 -0.68 -24.05
CA PRO A 34 27.10 0.68 -24.21
C PRO A 34 26.43 1.63 -25.23
N SER A 35 26.91 2.87 -25.16
CA SER A 35 26.58 4.14 -25.83
C SER A 35 26.86 4.25 -27.33
N LEU A 36 26.14 5.14 -28.02
CA LEU A 36 26.53 5.71 -29.32
C LEU A 36 26.49 7.25 -29.29
N SER A 37 27.58 7.86 -29.79
CA SER A 37 27.83 9.29 -29.90
C SER A 37 27.17 9.92 -31.13
N LEU A 38 26.65 11.14 -31.01
CA LEU A 38 26.24 11.98 -32.14
C LEU A 38 27.07 13.26 -32.16
N SER A 39 28.07 13.29 -33.04
CA SER A 39 28.69 14.53 -33.52
C SER A 39 28.18 14.80 -34.93
N ASN A 40 27.98 16.08 -35.24
CA ASN A 40 27.68 16.69 -36.53
C ASN A 40 26.18 16.86 -36.81
N VAL A 41 25.66 18.10 -36.69
CA VAL A 41 25.44 18.99 -37.84
C VAL A 41 25.40 20.42 -37.31
N VAL A 42 26.20 21.26 -37.96
CA VAL A 42 26.44 22.67 -37.70
C VAL A 42 25.78 23.47 -38.83
N HIS A 43 25.29 24.67 -38.48
CA HIS A 43 24.90 25.80 -39.34
C HIS A 43 23.64 25.66 -40.21
N ASP A 44 22.55 26.30 -39.77
CA ASP A 44 21.82 27.32 -40.57
C ASP A 44 20.67 27.92 -39.75
N ILE A 45 20.83 29.16 -39.25
CA ILE A 45 19.76 29.92 -38.59
C ILE A 45 19.73 31.32 -39.19
N HIS A 46 19.06 31.49 -40.34
CA HIS A 46 18.71 32.81 -40.87
C HIS A 46 17.32 32.91 -41.52
N HIS A 47 16.36 32.05 -41.15
CA HIS A 47 14.95 32.26 -41.48
C HIS A 47 14.04 31.90 -40.31
N ILE A 48 13.62 32.90 -39.54
CA ILE A 48 12.53 32.78 -38.57
C ILE A 48 11.25 33.21 -39.31
N GLN A 49 10.55 32.26 -39.91
CA GLN A 49 9.14 32.41 -40.26
C GLN A 49 8.30 32.07 -39.02
N LYS A 50 7.25 32.87 -38.75
CA LYS A 50 6.22 32.50 -37.78
C LYS A 50 5.56 31.22 -38.30
N ILE A 51 5.79 30.10 -37.63
CA ILE A 51 5.08 28.86 -37.89
C ILE A 51 3.71 29.01 -37.21
N ASP A 52 2.70 29.38 -37.99
CA ASP A 52 1.29 29.16 -37.63
C ASP A 52 1.01 27.66 -37.76
N THR A 53 1.53 26.86 -36.85
CA THR A 53 1.18 25.43 -36.77
C THR A 53 -0.24 25.32 -36.20
N PRO A 54 -1.20 24.70 -36.91
CA PRO A 54 -2.47 24.31 -36.30
C PRO A 54 -2.20 23.41 -35.09
N PRO A 55 -3.09 23.37 -34.08
CA PRO A 55 -2.91 22.49 -32.93
C PRO A 55 -2.70 21.07 -33.46
N GLN A 56 -1.47 20.56 -33.29
CA GLN A 56 -1.12 19.20 -33.67
C GLN A 56 -2.11 18.25 -33.00
N PRO A 57 -2.66 17.25 -33.72
CA PRO A 57 -3.44 16.22 -33.07
C PRO A 57 -2.61 15.66 -31.92
N LEU A 58 -3.27 15.39 -30.79
CA LEU A 58 -2.67 14.82 -29.59
C LEU A 58 -1.64 13.77 -30.03
N ASN A 59 -0.38 13.90 -29.58
CA ASN A 59 0.73 13.16 -30.17
C ASN A 59 0.36 11.68 -30.38
N ARG A 60 0.75 11.09 -31.52
CA ARG A 60 0.40 9.70 -31.89
C ARG A 60 0.72 8.68 -30.77
N ALA A 61 1.72 8.95 -29.93
CA ALA A 61 2.05 8.09 -28.79
C ALA A 61 1.01 8.20 -27.64
N SER A 62 0.42 9.37 -27.42
CA SER A 62 -0.70 9.57 -26.48
C SER A 62 -1.95 8.83 -26.93
N GLU A 63 -2.26 8.84 -28.23
CA GLU A 63 -3.36 8.06 -28.80
C GLU A 63 -3.11 6.56 -28.62
N LEU A 64 -1.93 6.06 -29.02
CA LEU A 64 -1.57 4.65 -28.83
C LEU A 64 -1.60 4.22 -27.36
N PHE A 65 -1.15 5.08 -26.44
CA PHE A 65 -1.20 4.80 -25.01
C PHE A 65 -2.64 4.69 -24.50
N LEU A 66 -3.52 5.61 -24.90
CA LEU A 66 -4.91 5.59 -24.49
C LEU A 66 -5.72 4.45 -25.13
N ASP A 67 -5.43 4.10 -26.37
CA ASP A 67 -6.24 3.16 -27.16
C ASP A 67 -5.81 1.70 -27.02
N TYR A 68 -4.56 1.43 -26.61
CA TYR A 68 -4.04 0.06 -26.53
C TYR A 68 -3.44 -0.30 -25.17
N VAL A 69 -2.75 0.65 -24.51
CA VAL A 69 -2.03 0.36 -23.26
C VAL A 69 -3.00 0.40 -22.07
N VAL A 70 -3.67 1.52 -21.86
CA VAL A 70 -4.50 1.72 -20.66
C VAL A 70 -5.85 1.01 -20.70
N VAL A 71 -6.24 0.45 -21.85
CA VAL A 71 -7.46 -0.36 -21.99
C VAL A 71 -7.22 -1.85 -21.79
N ASN A 72 -5.96 -2.30 -21.83
CA ASN A 72 -5.60 -3.71 -21.66
C ASN A 72 -5.14 -3.97 -20.21
N PRO A 73 -5.92 -4.71 -19.40
CA PRO A 73 -5.59 -4.98 -18.00
C PRO A 73 -4.20 -5.56 -17.78
N VAL A 74 -3.80 -6.53 -18.58
CA VAL A 74 -2.49 -7.19 -18.43
C VAL A 74 -1.34 -6.18 -18.57
N ILE A 75 -1.48 -5.25 -19.51
CA ILE A 75 -0.44 -4.25 -19.79
C ILE A 75 -0.45 -3.18 -18.70
N TYR A 76 -1.61 -2.57 -18.43
CA TYR A 76 -1.66 -1.48 -17.47
C TYR A 76 -1.39 -1.95 -16.04
N ASP A 77 -1.77 -3.17 -15.67
CA ASP A 77 -1.48 -3.73 -14.34
C ASP A 77 0.03 -3.78 -14.12
N THR A 78 0.77 -4.28 -15.11
CA THR A 78 2.25 -4.34 -15.06
C THR A 78 2.87 -2.95 -14.89
N ILE A 79 2.36 -1.95 -15.60
CA ILE A 79 2.86 -0.56 -15.52
C ILE A 79 2.50 0.07 -14.17
N PHE A 80 1.28 -0.15 -13.71
CA PHE A 80 0.79 0.44 -12.46
C PHE A 80 1.42 -0.21 -11.24
N ASP A 81 1.80 -1.48 -11.31
CA ASP A 81 2.53 -2.17 -10.24
C ASP A 81 3.90 -1.55 -9.99
N ALA A 82 4.60 -1.15 -11.06
CA ALA A 82 5.86 -0.42 -10.99
C ALA A 82 5.72 1.05 -10.56
N SER A 83 4.50 1.57 -10.45
CA SER A 83 4.22 2.98 -10.14
C SER A 83 3.77 3.16 -8.69
N SER A 84 4.24 4.18 -7.97
CA SER A 84 3.76 4.46 -6.60
C SER A 84 2.26 4.82 -6.57
N ALA A 85 1.60 4.61 -5.43
CA ALA A 85 0.20 5.00 -5.24
C ALA A 85 -0.01 6.51 -5.50
N GLU A 86 0.94 7.35 -5.12
CA GLU A 86 0.92 8.79 -5.40
C GLU A 86 0.92 9.08 -6.91
N ALA A 87 1.81 8.41 -7.67
CA ALA A 87 1.89 8.60 -9.12
C ALA A 87 0.56 8.20 -9.79
N LEU A 88 -0.05 7.11 -9.35
CA LEU A 88 -1.35 6.64 -9.86
C LEU A 88 -2.49 7.62 -9.53
N ILE A 89 -2.50 8.21 -8.33
CA ILE A 89 -3.48 9.25 -7.95
C ILE A 89 -3.30 10.52 -8.80
N ARG A 90 -2.07 10.90 -9.15
CA ARG A 90 -1.82 12.01 -10.08
C ARG A 90 -2.28 11.64 -11.49
N LEU A 91 -2.00 10.42 -11.93
CA LEU A 91 -2.33 9.93 -13.26
C LEU A 91 -3.85 9.85 -13.49
N MET A 92 -4.63 9.38 -12.51
CA MET A 92 -6.10 9.31 -12.60
C MET A 92 -6.78 10.68 -12.73
N ARG A 93 -6.06 11.79 -12.50
CA ARG A 93 -6.59 13.15 -12.64
C ARG A 93 -6.41 13.71 -14.05
N THR A 94 -5.69 13.02 -14.93
CA THR A 94 -5.37 13.51 -16.27
C THR A 94 -6.51 13.32 -17.26
N CYS A 95 -7.09 12.11 -17.34
CA CYS A 95 -8.21 11.82 -18.23
C CYS A 95 -9.17 10.75 -17.68
N HIS A 96 -10.37 10.69 -18.27
CA HIS A 96 -11.42 9.75 -17.86
C HIS A 96 -11.00 8.29 -18.05
N THR A 97 -10.39 7.95 -19.20
CA THR A 97 -9.97 6.57 -19.52
C THR A 97 -8.99 6.04 -18.49
N ILE A 98 -7.91 6.78 -18.23
CA ILE A 98 -6.92 6.37 -17.23
C ILE A 98 -7.53 6.32 -15.83
N ARG A 99 -8.43 7.24 -15.49
CA ARG A 99 -9.15 7.18 -14.21
C ARG A 99 -9.91 5.87 -14.03
N CYS A 100 -10.53 5.34 -15.09
CA CYS A 100 -11.22 4.05 -15.04
C CYS A 100 -10.22 2.90 -14.85
N SER A 101 -9.12 2.89 -15.60
CA SER A 101 -8.09 1.85 -15.51
C SER A 101 -7.40 1.81 -14.14
N VAL A 102 -7.02 2.98 -13.61
CA VAL A 102 -6.43 3.08 -12.25
C VAL A 102 -7.43 2.65 -11.19
N LYS A 103 -8.72 3.00 -11.32
CA LYS A 103 -9.75 2.52 -10.38
C LYS A 103 -9.90 1.00 -10.43
N SER A 104 -9.92 0.42 -11.64
CA SER A 104 -9.92 -1.03 -11.84
C SER A 104 -8.71 -1.65 -11.14
N TYR A 105 -7.52 -1.08 -11.37
CA TYR A 105 -6.27 -1.49 -10.74
C TYR A 105 -6.30 -1.44 -9.21
N PHE A 106 -6.88 -0.38 -8.63
CA PHE A 106 -6.96 -0.24 -7.18
C PHE A 106 -7.83 -1.33 -6.53
N MET A 107 -8.89 -1.80 -7.21
CA MET A 107 -9.82 -2.79 -6.64
C MET A 107 -9.16 -4.14 -6.33
N HIS A 108 -8.11 -4.51 -7.07
CA HIS A 108 -7.40 -5.78 -6.90
C HIS A 108 -5.99 -5.61 -6.34
N ALA A 109 -5.30 -4.50 -6.60
CA ALA A 109 -4.00 -4.20 -5.97
C ALA A 109 -4.15 -3.95 -4.46
N PHE A 110 -5.14 -3.15 -4.06
CA PHE A 110 -5.40 -2.77 -2.66
C PHE A 110 -6.57 -3.55 -2.06
N ASN A 111 -6.61 -4.87 -2.28
CA ASN A 111 -7.63 -5.73 -1.69
C ASN A 111 -7.31 -6.03 -0.22
N ILE A 112 -7.95 -5.30 0.69
CA ILE A 112 -7.74 -5.44 2.13
C ILE A 112 -8.11 -6.83 2.67
N ASN A 113 -9.14 -7.49 2.11
CA ASN A 113 -9.53 -8.82 2.56
C ASN A 113 -8.46 -9.86 2.20
N ARG A 114 -7.88 -9.75 1.00
CA ARG A 114 -6.75 -10.59 0.58
C ARG A 114 -5.55 -10.35 1.49
N HIS A 115 -5.26 -9.10 1.84
CA HIS A 115 -4.15 -8.76 2.72
C HIS A 115 -4.36 -9.31 4.14
N LEU A 116 -5.58 -9.25 4.66
CA LEU A 116 -5.93 -9.73 5.99
C LEU A 116 -6.08 -11.25 6.10
N ALA A 117 -6.25 -11.96 4.98
CA ALA A 117 -6.42 -13.42 4.95
C ALA A 117 -5.20 -14.19 5.49
N ARG A 118 -4.03 -13.55 5.61
CA ARG A 118 -2.85 -14.14 6.28
C ARG A 118 -2.94 -14.11 7.81
N TYR A 119 -3.77 -13.22 8.36
CA TYR A 119 -3.90 -13.00 9.80
C TYR A 119 -5.18 -13.58 10.37
N PHE A 120 -6.26 -13.60 9.60
CA PHE A 120 -7.58 -13.95 10.08
C PHE A 120 -8.22 -15.02 9.22
N THR A 121 -8.91 -15.96 9.88
CA THR A 121 -9.72 -16.97 9.18
C THR A 121 -10.88 -16.31 8.44
N ASP A 122 -11.51 -15.30 9.06
CA ASP A 122 -12.53 -14.45 8.45
C ASP A 122 -12.12 -12.97 8.46
N PRO A 123 -11.46 -12.49 7.39
CA PRO A 123 -11.12 -11.07 7.24
C PRO A 123 -12.31 -10.11 7.31
N MET A 124 -13.51 -10.55 6.90
CA MET A 124 -14.70 -9.70 6.92
C MET A 124 -15.22 -9.52 8.35
N ALA A 125 -15.16 -10.57 9.19
CA ALA A 125 -15.47 -10.46 10.60
C ALA A 125 -14.52 -9.48 11.33
N PHE A 126 -13.22 -9.54 11.03
CA PHE A 126 -12.28 -8.56 11.60
C PHE A 126 -12.59 -7.14 11.14
N ARG A 127 -12.92 -6.92 9.85
CA ARG A 127 -13.30 -5.59 9.36
C ARG A 127 -14.60 -5.07 9.97
N TYR A 128 -15.56 -5.96 10.24
CA TYR A 128 -16.76 -5.60 10.99
C TYR A 128 -16.39 -5.14 12.42
N LEU A 129 -15.51 -5.87 13.11
CA LEU A 129 -14.97 -5.47 14.40
C LEU A 129 -14.27 -4.09 14.32
N GLN A 130 -13.45 -3.83 13.30
CA GLN A 130 -12.82 -2.53 13.10
C GLN A 130 -13.86 -1.41 12.97
N ALA A 131 -14.92 -1.63 12.18
CA ALA A 131 -15.98 -0.65 12.00
C ALA A 131 -16.76 -0.36 13.30
N CYS A 132 -16.98 -1.38 14.13
CA CYS A 132 -17.70 -1.24 15.40
C CYS A 132 -16.84 -0.59 16.51
N THR A 133 -15.55 -0.88 16.54
CA THR A 133 -14.67 -0.51 17.66
C THR A 133 -13.76 0.68 17.37
N GLY A 134 -13.59 1.06 16.10
CA GLY A 134 -12.57 2.02 15.68
C GLY A 134 -11.16 1.46 15.71
N THR A 135 -10.98 0.13 15.73
CA THR A 135 -9.67 -0.51 15.72
C THR A 135 -8.95 -0.30 14.39
N LEU A 136 -7.71 0.18 14.45
CA LEU A 136 -6.88 0.49 13.29
C LEU A 136 -5.71 -0.49 13.19
N ILE A 137 -5.37 -0.84 11.95
CA ILE A 137 -4.13 -1.55 11.63
C ILE A 137 -3.01 -0.51 11.55
N SER A 138 -1.84 -0.85 12.07
CA SER A 138 -0.67 0.02 12.05
C SER A 138 0.61 -0.74 11.68
N GLY A 139 1.75 -0.08 11.92
CA GLY A 139 3.07 -0.65 11.80
C GLY A 139 3.40 -1.16 10.41
N SER A 140 4.17 -2.24 10.38
CA SER A 140 4.72 -2.82 9.16
C SER A 140 3.65 -3.38 8.21
N THR A 141 2.53 -3.85 8.78
CA THR A 141 1.37 -4.33 7.99
C THR A 141 0.71 -3.21 7.21
N ALA A 142 0.49 -2.04 7.83
CA ALA A 142 -0.08 -0.89 7.12
C ALA A 142 0.80 -0.44 5.94
N LEU A 143 2.12 -0.43 6.14
CA LEU A 143 3.08 -0.07 5.08
C LEU A 143 3.06 -1.07 3.92
N GLN A 144 3.09 -2.38 4.20
CA GLN A 144 2.99 -3.42 3.16
C GLN A 144 1.76 -3.26 2.27
N PHE A 145 0.62 -2.92 2.87
CA PHE A 145 -0.60 -2.72 2.12
C PHE A 145 -0.47 -1.57 1.09
N PHE A 146 0.16 -0.46 1.47
CA PHE A 146 0.35 0.68 0.58
C PHE A 146 1.51 0.50 -0.42
N ASP A 147 2.57 -0.19 0.00
CA ASP A 147 3.71 -0.50 -0.85
C ASP A 147 3.42 -1.62 -1.85
N ARG A 148 2.34 -2.40 -1.62
CA ARG A 148 2.00 -3.64 -2.34
C ARG A 148 3.15 -4.66 -2.28
N SER A 149 3.85 -4.68 -1.17
CA SER A 149 4.98 -5.54 -0.89
C SER A 149 4.60 -6.61 0.15
N PHE A 150 5.46 -7.63 0.28
CA PHE A 150 5.33 -8.68 1.29
C PHE A 150 6.56 -8.69 2.19
N TYR A 151 6.34 -8.53 3.50
CA TYR A 151 7.38 -8.67 4.53
C TYR A 151 7.09 -9.98 5.28
N PRO A 152 7.90 -11.05 5.08
CA PRO A 152 7.63 -12.37 5.65
C PRO A 152 7.47 -12.35 7.18
N GLU A 153 8.39 -11.67 7.86
CA GLU A 153 8.46 -11.62 9.33
C GLU A 153 7.66 -10.47 9.96
N SER A 154 6.73 -9.88 9.20
CA SER A 154 5.91 -8.78 9.71
C SER A 154 4.80 -9.28 10.64
N ASP A 155 4.73 -8.63 11.80
CA ASP A 155 3.64 -8.72 12.75
C ASP A 155 2.43 -7.87 12.35
N LEU A 156 1.28 -8.22 12.95
CA LEU A 156 0.09 -7.39 12.93
C LEU A 156 0.08 -6.48 14.15
N ASP A 157 0.21 -5.17 13.91
CA ASP A 157 0.07 -4.15 14.94
C ASP A 157 -1.34 -3.57 14.92
N LEU A 158 -2.03 -3.64 16.06
CA LEU A 158 -3.37 -3.08 16.23
C LEU A 158 -3.40 -1.94 17.23
N TYR A 159 -4.17 -0.92 16.88
CA TYR A 159 -4.49 0.22 17.70
C TYR A 159 -5.98 0.25 18.00
N THR A 160 -6.33 0.00 19.26
CA THR A 160 -7.72 -0.12 19.72
C THR A 160 -8.00 0.88 20.85
N PRO A 161 -9.15 1.58 20.84
CA PRO A 161 -9.56 2.41 21.98
C PRO A 161 -9.67 1.58 23.26
N THR A 162 -9.21 2.12 24.39
CA THR A 162 -9.20 1.40 25.68
C THR A 162 -10.57 0.81 26.06
N SER A 163 -11.69 1.46 25.69
CA SER A 163 -13.04 0.94 25.95
C SER A 163 -13.38 -0.36 25.22
N TRP A 164 -12.67 -0.68 24.14
CA TRP A 164 -12.94 -1.82 23.27
C TRP A 164 -11.85 -2.90 23.32
N ARG A 165 -10.78 -2.70 24.08
CA ARG A 165 -9.64 -3.64 24.14
C ARG A 165 -10.07 -5.06 24.54
N LEU A 166 -11.00 -5.19 25.50
CA LEU A 166 -11.51 -6.51 25.93
C LEU A 166 -12.23 -7.23 24.79
N ASN A 167 -13.15 -6.55 24.10
CA ASN A 167 -13.87 -7.11 22.96
C ASN A 167 -12.95 -7.52 21.82
N VAL A 168 -11.96 -6.68 21.50
CA VAL A 168 -10.97 -6.98 20.46
C VAL A 168 -10.07 -8.14 20.88
N GLY A 169 -9.61 -8.16 22.13
CA GLY A 169 -8.80 -9.26 22.65
C GLY A 169 -9.55 -10.60 22.63
N HIS A 170 -10.83 -10.63 23.02
CA HIS A 170 -11.66 -11.83 22.90
C HIS A 170 -11.85 -12.27 21.45
N PHE A 171 -12.03 -11.34 20.52
CA PHE A 171 -12.11 -11.67 19.10
C PHE A 171 -10.82 -12.35 18.64
N LEU A 172 -9.66 -11.80 18.98
CA LEU A 172 -8.36 -12.37 18.61
C LEU A 172 -8.17 -13.77 19.22
N VAL A 173 -8.46 -13.94 20.51
CA VAL A 173 -8.39 -15.25 21.17
C VAL A 173 -9.35 -16.25 20.52
N GLY A 174 -10.56 -15.81 20.15
CA GLY A 174 -11.54 -16.62 19.44
C GLY A 174 -11.12 -17.03 18.04
N ASP A 175 -10.34 -16.20 17.33
CA ASP A 175 -9.76 -16.51 16.02
C ASP A 175 -8.48 -17.38 16.12
N GLY A 176 -8.02 -17.68 17.35
CA GLY A 176 -6.91 -18.60 17.62
C GLY A 176 -5.61 -17.94 18.09
N TYR A 177 -5.60 -16.64 18.35
CA TYR A 177 -4.43 -15.96 18.90
C TYR A 177 -4.22 -16.29 20.38
N HIS A 178 -2.96 -16.36 20.80
CA HIS A 178 -2.60 -16.57 22.20
C HIS A 178 -2.10 -15.28 22.85
N PHE A 179 -2.68 -14.94 24.00
CA PHE A 179 -2.19 -13.84 24.81
C PHE A 179 -0.81 -14.18 25.39
N THR A 180 0.16 -13.30 25.15
CA THR A 180 1.48 -13.36 25.76
C THR A 180 1.69 -12.08 26.56
N PRO A 181 1.76 -12.15 27.91
CA PRO A 181 1.95 -10.97 28.74
C PRO A 181 3.35 -10.41 28.54
N ASN A 182 3.48 -9.09 28.55
CA ASN A 182 4.78 -8.46 28.75
C ASN A 182 5.23 -8.60 30.24
N PRO A 183 6.50 -8.33 30.59
CA PRO A 183 7.01 -8.50 31.96
C PRO A 183 6.30 -7.68 33.04
N HIS A 184 5.49 -6.69 32.66
CA HIS A 184 4.76 -5.81 33.57
C HIS A 184 3.25 -6.10 33.62
N GLN A 185 2.77 -7.04 32.80
CA GLN A 185 1.36 -7.41 32.73
C GLN A 185 1.07 -8.65 33.57
N ASN A 186 -0.17 -8.76 34.06
CA ASN A 186 -0.65 -9.99 34.64
C ASN A 186 -0.60 -11.15 33.62
N THR A 187 -0.27 -12.36 34.06
CA THR A 187 -0.26 -13.54 33.19
C THR A 187 -1.66 -13.96 32.72
N ASN A 188 -2.69 -13.58 33.46
CA ASN A 188 -4.07 -13.81 33.09
C ASN A 188 -4.56 -12.69 32.16
N PHE A 189 -5.04 -13.07 30.97
CA PHE A 189 -5.55 -12.16 29.95
C PHE A 189 -6.64 -11.22 30.49
N GLU A 190 -7.66 -11.74 31.20
CA GLU A 190 -8.79 -10.95 31.71
C GLU A 190 -8.33 -9.86 32.68
N ILE A 191 -7.34 -10.19 33.51
CA ILE A 191 -6.78 -9.24 34.46
C ILE A 191 -5.95 -8.19 33.70
N ALA A 192 -5.01 -8.62 32.86
CA ALA A 192 -4.12 -7.73 32.12
C ALA A 192 -4.86 -6.74 31.21
N ILE A 193 -5.99 -7.15 30.64
CA ILE A 193 -6.78 -6.32 29.74
C ILE A 193 -7.84 -5.48 30.47
N SER A 194 -8.04 -5.69 31.77
CA SER A 194 -8.91 -4.87 32.61
C SER A 194 -8.13 -3.80 33.40
N GLU A 195 -6.83 -4.00 33.60
CA GLU A 195 -5.93 -3.04 34.24
C GLU A 195 -5.80 -1.74 33.44
N PRO A 196 -5.99 -0.56 34.05
CA PRO A 196 -6.02 0.73 33.36
C PRO A 196 -4.70 1.08 32.65
#